data_AF-A0A7J6PD09-F1
#
_entry.id   AF-A0A7J6PD09-F1
#
_cell.length_a   1.000
_cell.length_b   1.000
_cell.length_c   1.000
_cell.angle_alpha   90.00
_cell.angle_beta   90.00
_cell.angle_gamma   90.00
#
_symmetry.space_group_name_H-M   'P 1'
#
loop_
_entity.id
_entity.type
_entity.pdbx_description
1 polymer ?
#
loop_
_entity_poly.entity_id
_entity_poly.type
_entity_poly.pdbx_seq_one_letter_code
_entity_poly.pdbx_strand_id
1 'polypeptide(L)'
;MRKSILLPCMEELDLLRKDILKEGDVMKLVDSKGKIHLTIHEGAMSVKFDLKVPAEYPYEPVTVTMVNSTFAPHLNEMFFGQAQDLCRRCTKGQTLSTSLRSSDPAKPSKSVVKLSLAQYKHDVAFLKERKEKAAHVTNKVGRRAVRYFEKTEWAAELEKEQKQAALEKAMSQHKQPPPILSVYPVTDFLTSKFIHLVPNMKCSSCGKRVLANIVSDDPTTPSEDTAERAYCGHWFHGSCLVGSNLGRPPTNRPIGLVILCRIS
;
A
#
# COMPACT_ATOMS: atom_id res chain seq x y z
N MET A 1 -3.39 1.35 -42.49
CA MET A 1 -2.49 0.58 -41.61
C MET A 1 -3.20 0.36 -40.28
N ARG A 2 -3.41 -0.89 -39.84
CA ARG A 2 -3.97 -1.16 -38.51
C ARG A 2 -2.88 -0.83 -37.48
N LYS A 3 -3.09 0.19 -36.64
CA LYS A 3 -2.19 0.48 -35.53
C LYS A 3 -2.31 -0.65 -34.50
N SER A 4 -1.20 -1.32 -34.18
CA SER A 4 -1.19 -2.30 -33.10
C SER A 4 -1.34 -1.59 -31.76
N ILE A 5 -2.31 -2.01 -30.95
CA ILE A 5 -2.62 -1.42 -29.64
C ILE A 5 -1.47 -1.66 -28.65
N LEU A 6 -0.73 -2.76 -28.81
CA LEU A 6 0.36 -3.16 -27.92
C LEU A 6 1.71 -2.49 -28.23
N LEU A 7 1.80 -1.68 -29.31
CA LEU A 7 3.04 -1.02 -29.68
C LEU A 7 3.69 -0.21 -28.53
N PRO A 8 2.94 0.56 -27.73
CA PRO A 8 3.53 1.37 -26.66
C PRO A 8 4.08 0.57 -25.47
N CYS A 9 3.68 -0.70 -25.31
CA CYS A 9 4.15 -1.56 -24.24
C CYS A 9 5.19 -2.60 -24.70
N MET A 10 5.68 -2.52 -25.93
CA MET A 10 6.62 -3.52 -26.48
C MET A 10 7.91 -3.64 -25.66
N GLU A 11 8.48 -2.52 -25.22
CA GLU A 11 9.67 -2.50 -24.37
C GLU A 11 9.44 -3.26 -23.05
N GLU A 12 8.27 -3.06 -22.43
CA GLU A 12 7.89 -3.78 -21.21
C GLU A 12 7.71 -5.27 -21.47
N LEU A 13 7.09 -5.65 -22.59
CA LEU A 13 6.89 -7.05 -22.97
C LEU A 13 8.21 -7.79 -23.17
N ASP A 14 9.23 -7.12 -23.72
CA ASP A 14 10.56 -7.71 -23.87
C ASP A 14 11.27 -7.86 -22.53
N LEU A 15 11.11 -6.89 -21.61
CA LEU A 15 11.59 -7.02 -20.23
C LEU A 15 10.87 -8.15 -19.48
N LEU A 16 9.56 -8.32 -19.66
CA LEU A 16 8.80 -9.42 -19.05
C LEU A 16 9.38 -10.77 -19.44
N ARG A 17 9.63 -10.97 -20.75
CA ARG A 17 10.19 -12.22 -21.28
C ARG A 17 11.59 -12.51 -20.73
N LYS A 18 12.38 -11.47 -20.51
CA LYS A 18 13.78 -11.59 -20.10
C LYS A 18 13.93 -11.80 -18.60
N ASP A 19 13.19 -11.03 -17.80
CA ASP A 19 13.47 -10.88 -16.37
C ASP A 19 12.48 -11.61 -15.46
N ILE A 20 11.24 -11.85 -15.91
CA ILE A 20 10.15 -12.33 -15.05
C ILE A 20 9.71 -13.76 -15.38
N LEU A 21 9.57 -14.10 -16.67
CA LEU A 21 9.09 -15.42 -17.08
C LEU A 21 10.17 -16.50 -16.88
N LYS A 22 9.80 -17.60 -16.22
CA LYS A 22 10.68 -18.76 -16.01
C LYS A 22 10.34 -19.90 -16.98
N GLU A 23 11.16 -20.96 -16.96
CA GLU A 23 10.88 -22.20 -17.69
C GLU A 23 9.55 -22.80 -17.24
N GLY A 24 8.59 -22.88 -18.16
CA GLY A 24 7.23 -23.39 -17.91
C GLY A 24 6.14 -22.31 -17.95
N ASP A 25 6.49 -21.03 -17.86
CA ASP A 25 5.55 -19.94 -18.00
C ASP A 25 5.17 -19.70 -19.47
N VAL A 26 3.91 -19.36 -19.71
CA VAL A 26 3.37 -19.15 -21.06
C VAL A 26 2.78 -17.76 -21.18
N MET A 27 3.31 -16.97 -22.12
CA MET A 27 2.76 -15.66 -22.50
C MET A 27 2.24 -15.70 -23.94
N LYS A 28 0.98 -15.33 -24.14
CA LYS A 28 0.34 -15.21 -25.46
C LYS A 28 -0.15 -13.79 -25.68
N LEU A 29 0.19 -13.19 -26.82
CA LEU A 29 -0.22 -11.84 -27.20
C LEU A 29 -1.38 -11.89 -28.18
N VAL A 30 -2.39 -11.04 -27.97
CA VAL A 30 -3.55 -10.88 -28.86
C VAL A 30 -3.67 -9.41 -29.24
N ASP A 31 -2.89 -9.02 -30.25
CA ASP A 31 -2.75 -7.65 -30.75
C ASP A 31 -4.09 -7.01 -31.14
N SER A 32 -5.00 -7.80 -31.72
CA SER A 32 -6.31 -7.32 -32.19
C SER A 32 -7.20 -6.77 -31.07
N LYS A 33 -7.00 -7.23 -29.84
CA LYS A 33 -7.78 -6.82 -28.66
C LYS A 33 -6.94 -6.07 -27.62
N GLY A 34 -5.65 -5.86 -27.87
CA GLY A 34 -4.72 -5.32 -26.87
C GLY A 34 -4.66 -6.18 -25.60
N LYS A 35 -4.76 -7.52 -25.75
CA LYS A 35 -4.78 -8.45 -24.61
C LYS A 35 -3.48 -9.23 -24.52
N ILE A 36 -2.97 -9.38 -23.29
CA ILE A 36 -1.81 -10.19 -22.95
C ILE A 36 -2.31 -11.29 -22.02
N HIS A 37 -2.26 -12.54 -22.48
CA HIS A 37 -2.62 -13.71 -21.68
C HIS A 37 -1.36 -14.28 -21.03
N LEU A 38 -1.37 -14.37 -19.72
CA LEU A 38 -0.27 -14.90 -18.92
C LEU A 38 -0.73 -16.13 -18.17
N THR A 39 0.06 -17.19 -18.24
CA THR A 39 -0.09 -18.42 -17.46
C THR A 39 1.23 -18.67 -16.75
N ILE A 40 1.23 -18.50 -15.44
CA ILE A 40 2.43 -18.62 -14.61
C ILE A 40 2.29 -19.82 -13.69
N HIS A 41 3.37 -20.58 -13.52
CA HIS A 41 3.42 -21.79 -12.73
C HIS A 41 4.47 -21.70 -11.61
N GLU A 42 4.13 -22.20 -10.42
CA GLU A 42 5.07 -22.40 -9.31
C GLU A 42 4.71 -23.69 -8.57
N GLY A 43 5.45 -24.77 -8.85
CA GLY A 43 5.18 -26.09 -8.29
C GLY A 43 3.79 -26.62 -8.71
N ALA A 44 2.95 -27.00 -7.74
CA ALA A 44 1.59 -27.45 -7.99
C ALA A 44 0.60 -26.29 -8.27
N MET A 45 1.03 -25.04 -8.10
CA MET A 45 0.16 -23.87 -8.21
C MET A 45 0.28 -23.21 -9.58
N SER A 46 -0.84 -22.71 -10.09
CA SER A 46 -0.87 -21.96 -11.34
C SER A 46 -1.91 -20.84 -11.32
N VAL A 47 -1.60 -19.75 -12.01
CA VAL A 47 -2.53 -18.64 -12.22
C VAL A 47 -2.55 -18.27 -13.69
N LYS A 48 -3.75 -18.13 -14.23
CA LYS A 48 -4.03 -17.62 -15.57
C LYS A 48 -4.72 -16.27 -15.44
N PHE A 49 -4.12 -15.24 -16.00
CA PHE A 49 -4.69 -13.90 -15.99
C PHE A 49 -4.42 -13.15 -17.27
N ASP A 50 -5.30 -12.19 -17.55
CA ASP A 50 -5.25 -11.37 -18.74
C ASP A 50 -5.00 -9.92 -18.34
N LEU A 51 -4.13 -9.25 -19.09
CA LEU A 51 -3.95 -7.81 -19.05
C LEU A 51 -4.57 -7.21 -20.30
N LYS A 52 -5.52 -6.30 -20.15
CA LYS A 52 -6.11 -5.54 -21.25
C LYS A 52 -5.50 -4.14 -21.27
N VAL A 53 -4.70 -3.87 -22.29
CA VAL A 53 -4.06 -2.57 -22.52
C VAL A 53 -5.08 -1.64 -23.23
N PRO A 54 -5.37 -0.46 -22.64
CA PRO A 54 -6.27 0.51 -23.26
C PRO A 54 -5.64 1.19 -24.47
N ALA A 55 -6.46 1.86 -25.29
CA ALA A 55 -5.98 2.59 -26.47
C ALA A 55 -5.10 3.81 -26.10
N GLU A 56 -5.38 4.45 -24.97
CA GLU A 56 -4.67 5.65 -24.48
C GLU A 56 -3.60 5.30 -23.43
N TYR A 57 -2.95 4.15 -23.56
CA TYR A 57 -1.85 3.78 -22.67
C TYR A 57 -0.64 4.72 -22.85
N PRO A 58 -0.01 5.25 -21.76
CA PRO A 58 -0.17 4.90 -20.34
C PRO A 58 -1.09 5.82 -19.51
N TYR A 59 -1.90 6.67 -20.15
CA TYR A 59 -2.80 7.60 -19.44
C TYR A 59 -4.00 6.88 -18.82
N GLU A 60 -4.51 5.84 -19.50
CA GLU A 60 -5.54 4.96 -18.97
C GLU A 60 -4.92 3.72 -18.30
N PRO A 61 -5.47 3.24 -17.16
CA PRO A 61 -4.92 2.11 -16.43
C PRO A 61 -5.20 0.79 -17.14
N VAL A 62 -4.22 -0.11 -17.11
CA VAL A 62 -4.37 -1.48 -17.60
C VAL A 62 -5.38 -2.24 -16.74
N THR A 63 -6.34 -2.90 -17.39
CA THR A 63 -7.31 -3.74 -16.67
C THR A 63 -6.74 -5.14 -16.48
N VAL A 64 -6.61 -5.55 -15.23
CA VAL A 64 -6.14 -6.90 -14.84
C VAL A 64 -7.36 -7.77 -14.54
N THR A 65 -7.52 -8.87 -15.25
CA THR A 65 -8.62 -9.84 -15.03
C THR A 65 -8.07 -11.23 -14.81
N MET A 66 -8.46 -11.87 -13.70
CA MET A 66 -8.13 -13.26 -13.43
C MET A 66 -9.05 -14.18 -14.26
N VAL A 67 -8.47 -15.19 -14.91
CA VAL A 67 -9.20 -16.19 -15.71
C VAL A 67 -9.36 -17.49 -14.92
N ASN A 68 -8.27 -18.01 -14.34
CA ASN A 68 -8.27 -19.22 -13.53
C ASN A 68 -7.13 -19.15 -12.51
N SER A 69 -7.32 -19.70 -11.32
CA SER A 69 -6.31 -19.76 -10.28
C SER A 69 -6.50 -21.01 -9.43
N THR A 70 -5.41 -21.66 -9.07
CA THR A 70 -5.41 -22.75 -8.06
C THR A 70 -5.31 -22.22 -6.63
N PHE A 71 -5.13 -20.91 -6.43
CA PHE A 71 -5.05 -20.28 -5.12
C PHE A 71 -6.43 -20.05 -4.52
N ALA A 72 -6.49 -19.99 -3.19
CA ALA A 72 -7.71 -19.65 -2.47
C ALA A 72 -8.29 -18.30 -2.95
N PRO A 73 -9.64 -18.20 -3.12
CA PRO A 73 -10.27 -17.01 -3.70
C PRO A 73 -9.91 -15.68 -3.04
N HIS A 74 -9.83 -15.64 -1.70
CA HIS A 74 -9.51 -14.41 -0.97
C HIS A 74 -8.10 -13.89 -1.25
N LEU A 75 -7.13 -14.77 -1.51
CA LEU A 75 -5.78 -14.37 -1.90
C LEU A 75 -5.80 -13.73 -3.28
N ASN A 76 -6.54 -14.33 -4.21
CA ASN A 76 -6.70 -13.77 -5.54
C ASN A 76 -7.32 -12.37 -5.46
N GLU A 77 -8.42 -12.20 -4.74
CA GLU A 77 -9.07 -10.89 -4.57
C GLU A 77 -8.12 -9.84 -3.98
N MET A 78 -7.38 -10.21 -2.92
CA MET A 78 -6.41 -9.30 -2.29
C MET A 78 -5.31 -8.86 -3.27
N PHE A 79 -4.65 -9.80 -3.96
CA PHE A 79 -3.53 -9.48 -4.83
C PHE A 79 -3.96 -8.82 -6.14
N PHE A 80 -5.05 -9.25 -6.75
CA PHE A 80 -5.57 -8.61 -7.96
C PHE A 80 -6.14 -7.22 -7.67
N GLY A 81 -6.76 -7.01 -6.50
CA GLY A 81 -7.16 -5.67 -6.05
C GLY A 81 -5.94 -4.74 -5.87
N GLN A 82 -4.86 -5.25 -5.28
CA GLN A 82 -3.60 -4.49 -5.16
C GLN A 82 -2.96 -4.19 -6.53
N ALA A 83 -3.00 -5.15 -7.46
CA ALA A 83 -2.51 -4.97 -8.82
C ALA A 83 -3.31 -3.91 -9.59
N GLN A 84 -4.65 -3.89 -9.47
CA GLN A 84 -5.48 -2.87 -10.10
C GLN A 84 -5.23 -1.46 -9.52
N ASP A 85 -5.08 -1.35 -8.20
CA ASP A 85 -4.73 -0.06 -7.59
C ASP A 85 -3.30 0.38 -7.95
N LEU A 86 -2.38 -0.56 -8.15
CA LEU A 86 -1.05 -0.28 -8.69
C LEU A 86 -1.13 0.30 -10.11
N CYS A 87 -1.92 -0.28 -11.02
CA CYS A 87 -2.17 0.30 -12.35
C CYS A 87 -2.65 1.75 -12.25
N ARG A 88 -3.65 2.01 -11.39
CA ARG A 88 -4.22 3.35 -11.18
C ARG A 88 -3.21 4.36 -10.61
N ARG A 89 -2.21 3.90 -9.87
CA ARG A 89 -1.16 4.76 -9.31
C ARG A 89 -0.07 5.06 -10.34
N CYS A 90 0.25 4.10 -11.20
CA CYS A 90 1.19 4.30 -12.30
C CYS A 90 0.69 5.38 -13.28
N THR A 91 -0.61 5.43 -13.58
CA THR A 91 -1.19 6.51 -14.42
C THR A 91 -1.07 7.90 -13.79
N LYS A 92 -0.93 7.97 -12.46
CA LYS A 92 -0.65 9.22 -11.71
C LYS A 92 0.85 9.52 -11.57
N GLY A 93 1.71 8.77 -12.25
CA GLY A 93 3.16 8.92 -12.20
C GLY A 93 3.80 8.44 -10.90
N GLN A 94 3.15 7.53 -10.15
CA GLN A 94 3.77 6.91 -8.97
C GLN A 94 4.56 5.65 -9.36
N THR A 95 5.82 5.60 -8.93
CA THR A 95 6.68 4.43 -9.09
C THR A 95 6.18 3.23 -8.29
N LEU A 96 6.49 1.99 -8.72
CA LEU A 96 6.15 0.75 -8.01
C LEU A 96 6.52 0.79 -6.51
N SER A 97 7.75 1.19 -6.17
CA SER A 97 8.23 1.23 -4.79
C SER A 97 7.43 2.20 -3.92
N THR A 98 7.09 3.38 -4.45
CA THR A 98 6.22 4.36 -3.78
C THR A 98 4.79 3.87 -3.64
N SER A 99 4.26 3.20 -4.68
CA SER A 99 2.91 2.62 -4.65
C SER A 99 2.81 1.51 -3.62
N LEU A 100 3.73 0.55 -3.60
CA LEU A 100 3.72 -0.54 -2.62
C LEU A 100 3.84 -0.02 -1.19
N ARG A 101 4.70 1.00 -0.95
CA ARG A 101 4.83 1.62 0.37
C ARG A 101 3.56 2.33 0.84
N SER A 102 2.77 2.87 -0.08
CA SER A 102 1.55 3.60 0.24
C SER A 102 0.35 2.68 0.43
N SER A 103 0.45 1.42 -0.01
CA SER A 103 -0.56 0.38 0.23
C SER A 103 -0.31 -0.42 1.51
N ASP A 104 0.78 -0.15 2.23
CA ASP A 104 1.13 -0.87 3.45
C ASP A 104 0.34 -0.30 4.65
N PRO A 105 -0.67 -1.02 5.18
CA PRO A 105 -1.48 -0.54 6.29
C PRO A 105 -0.69 -0.41 7.59
N ALA A 106 0.49 -1.04 7.69
CA ALA A 106 1.34 -0.97 8.87
C ALA A 106 2.04 0.39 9.02
N LYS A 107 2.13 1.19 7.95
CA LYS A 107 2.73 2.52 8.04
C LYS A 107 1.66 3.52 8.45
N PRO A 108 1.85 4.22 9.60
CA PRO A 108 0.94 5.28 9.96
C PRO A 108 0.91 6.29 8.81
N SER A 109 -0.30 6.72 8.43
CA SER A 109 -0.46 7.79 7.45
C SER A 109 0.44 8.95 7.87
N LYS A 110 1.13 9.58 6.91
CA LYS A 110 2.01 10.74 7.17
C LYS A 110 1.29 11.90 7.90
N SER A 111 -0.04 11.81 8.06
CA SER A 111 -0.87 12.70 8.88
C SER A 111 -0.65 12.58 10.38
N VAL A 112 0.23 11.69 10.88
CA VAL A 112 0.80 11.89 12.22
C VAL A 112 1.62 13.17 12.13
N VAL A 113 1.00 14.29 12.53
CA VAL A 113 1.56 15.64 12.48
C VAL A 113 2.91 15.60 13.19
N LYS A 114 3.98 15.52 12.41
CA LYS A 114 5.34 15.69 12.93
C LYS A 114 5.53 17.18 13.13
N LEU A 115 5.00 17.68 14.25
CA LEU A 115 5.32 19.03 14.72
C LEU A 115 6.84 19.17 14.76
N SER A 116 7.36 20.24 14.16
CA SER A 116 8.79 20.49 14.16
C SER A 116 9.24 20.77 15.61
N LEU A 117 10.50 20.45 15.93
CA LEU A 117 11.06 20.78 17.25
C LEU A 117 10.96 22.28 17.56
N ALA A 118 11.04 23.12 16.53
CA ALA A 118 10.85 24.56 16.64
C ALA A 118 9.42 24.93 17.08
N GLN A 119 8.41 24.24 16.52
CA GLN A 119 7.01 24.47 16.90
C GLN A 119 6.73 24.03 18.33
N TYR A 120 7.25 22.87 18.74
CA TYR A 120 7.15 22.45 20.14
C TYR A 120 7.78 23.47 21.11
N LYS A 121 8.95 24.02 20.77
CA LYS A 121 9.60 25.04 21.61
C LYS A 121 8.77 26.32 21.68
N HIS A 122 8.18 26.74 20.57
CA HIS A 122 7.28 27.88 20.51
C HIS A 122 6.06 27.67 21.42
N ASP A 123 5.39 26.52 21.32
CA ASP A 123 4.18 26.22 22.10
C ASP A 123 4.48 26.18 23.61
N VAL A 124 5.61 25.58 24.00
CA VAL A 124 6.04 25.56 25.41
C VAL A 124 6.34 26.98 25.91
N ALA A 125 7.00 27.81 25.10
CA ALA A 125 7.27 29.20 25.46
C ALA A 125 5.97 30.01 25.62
N PHE A 126 5.03 29.88 24.67
CA PHE A 126 3.72 30.51 24.73
C PHE A 126 2.94 30.10 25.99
N LEU A 127 2.88 28.79 26.29
CA LEU A 127 2.19 28.28 27.48
C LEU A 127 2.82 28.81 28.78
N LYS A 128 4.15 28.93 28.82
CA LYS A 128 4.87 29.50 29.96
C LYS A 128 4.55 30.97 30.16
N GLU A 129 4.66 31.78 29.11
CA GLU A 129 4.38 33.22 29.15
C GLU A 129 2.90 33.50 29.48
N ARG A 130 1.98 32.69 28.92
CA ARG A 130 0.56 32.74 29.24
C ARG A 130 0.30 32.50 30.72
N LYS A 131 0.95 31.49 31.32
CA LYS A 131 0.82 31.17 32.75
C LYS A 131 1.38 32.29 33.63
N GLU A 132 2.53 32.84 33.28
CA GLU A 132 3.16 33.97 34.00
C GLU A 132 2.26 35.21 33.96
N LYS A 133 1.78 35.61 32.77
CA LYS A 133 0.86 36.75 32.63
C LYS A 133 -0.44 36.54 33.39
N ALA A 134 -1.01 35.33 33.37
CA ALA A 134 -2.22 35.00 34.11
C ALA A 134 -2.05 35.10 35.64
N ALA A 135 -0.88 34.74 36.17
CA ALA A 135 -0.58 34.81 37.59
C ALA A 135 -0.55 36.25 38.14
N HIS A 136 -0.20 37.24 37.31
CA HIS A 136 -0.13 38.65 37.70
C HIS A 136 -1.46 39.41 37.50
N VAL A 137 -2.55 38.74 37.12
CA VAL A 137 -3.83 39.39 36.86
C VAL A 137 -4.64 39.58 38.15
N THR A 138 -4.51 40.76 38.76
CA THR A 138 -5.39 41.18 39.88
C THR A 138 -6.56 42.05 39.39
N ASN A 139 -6.34 42.83 38.32
CA ASN A 139 -7.25 43.88 37.86
C ASN A 139 -7.84 43.64 36.46
N LYS A 140 -8.92 44.37 36.13
CA LYS A 140 -9.61 44.32 34.82
C LYS A 140 -8.67 44.60 33.63
N VAL A 141 -7.67 45.47 33.83
CA VAL A 141 -6.66 45.80 32.82
C VAL A 141 -5.78 44.60 32.49
N GLY A 142 -5.33 43.84 33.50
CA GLY A 142 -4.53 42.62 33.29
C GLY A 142 -5.30 41.55 32.51
N ARG A 143 -6.60 41.38 32.79
CA ARG A 143 -7.47 40.44 32.02
C ARG A 143 -7.57 40.81 30.54
N ARG A 144 -7.59 42.11 30.22
CA ARG A 144 -7.60 42.59 28.83
C ARG A 144 -6.26 42.31 28.13
N ALA A 145 -5.15 42.49 28.83
CA ALA A 145 -3.81 42.23 28.29
C ALA A 145 -3.62 40.74 27.92
N VAL A 146 -4.06 39.81 28.78
CA VAL A 146 -4.00 38.36 28.48
C VAL A 146 -4.84 38.00 27.25
N ARG A 147 -6.08 38.51 27.15
CA ARG A 147 -6.92 38.27 25.97
C ARG A 147 -6.32 38.82 24.69
N TYR A 148 -5.68 39.99 24.76
CA TYR A 148 -5.02 40.57 23.59
C TYR A 148 -3.85 39.69 23.15
N PHE A 149 -3.03 39.21 24.09
CA PHE A 149 -1.92 38.28 23.82
C PHE A 149 -2.40 36.97 23.18
N GLU A 150 -3.45 36.35 23.71
CA GLU A 150 -4.04 35.15 23.10
C GLU A 150 -4.59 35.43 21.69
N LYS A 151 -5.23 36.59 21.49
CA LYS A 151 -5.76 36.99 20.18
C LYS A 151 -4.66 37.23 19.16
N THR A 152 -3.52 37.81 19.54
CA THR A 152 -2.39 38.04 18.64
C THR A 152 -1.72 36.74 18.22
N GLU A 153 -1.54 35.80 19.15
CA GLU A 153 -0.95 34.49 18.85
C GLU A 153 -1.85 33.67 17.93
N TRP A 154 -3.15 33.63 18.21
CA TRP A 154 -4.12 32.98 17.33
C TRP A 154 -4.12 33.56 15.91
N ALA A 155 -4.05 34.90 15.78
CA ALA A 155 -3.98 35.55 14.47
C ALA A 155 -2.70 35.16 13.71
N ALA A 156 -1.57 35.05 14.41
CA ALA A 156 -0.30 34.62 13.82
C ALA A 156 -0.32 33.14 13.40
N GLU A 157 -0.96 32.25 14.17
CA GLU A 157 -1.17 30.85 13.80
C GLU A 157 -2.04 30.73 12.55
N LEU A 158 -3.15 31.48 12.50
CA LEU A 158 -4.04 31.50 11.33
C LEU A 158 -3.32 32.00 10.07
N GLU A 159 -2.47 33.02 10.19
CA GLU A 159 -1.66 33.51 9.07
C GLU A 159 -0.64 32.46 8.60
N LYS A 160 0.01 31.75 9.54
CA LYS A 160 0.92 30.64 9.21
C LYS A 160 0.19 29.50 8.50
N GLU A 161 -0.98 29.11 8.99
CA GLU A 161 -1.81 28.07 8.38
C GLU A 161 -2.25 28.48 6.97
N GLN A 162 -2.68 29.73 6.78
CA GLN A 162 -3.01 30.27 5.45
C GLN A 162 -1.80 30.26 4.51
N LYS A 163 -0.61 30.64 4.99
CA LYS A 163 0.63 30.58 4.20
C LYS A 163 1.00 29.15 3.84
N GLN A 164 0.86 28.21 4.77
CA GLN A 164 1.10 26.79 4.52
C GLN A 164 0.10 26.21 3.53
N ALA A 165 -1.19 26.50 3.68
CA ALA A 165 -2.24 26.08 2.75
C ALA A 165 -2.04 26.70 1.36
N ALA A 166 -1.62 27.97 1.29
CA ALA A 166 -1.28 28.62 0.02
C ALA A 166 -0.05 27.98 -0.64
N LEU A 167 0.98 27.65 0.15
CA LEU A 167 2.16 26.93 -0.33
C LEU A 167 1.80 25.52 -0.80
N GLU A 168 0.99 24.78 -0.06
CA GLU A 168 0.52 23.45 -0.44
C GLU A 168 -0.37 23.51 -1.69
N LYS A 169 -1.21 24.55 -1.81
CA LYS A 169 -1.99 24.81 -3.03
C LYS A 169 -1.07 25.15 -4.21
N ALA A 170 -0.02 25.95 -4.01
CA ALA A 170 0.97 26.24 -5.05
C ALA A 170 1.80 24.99 -5.42
N MET A 171 2.11 24.13 -4.45
CA MET A 171 2.80 22.86 -4.67
C MET A 171 1.90 21.82 -5.34
N SER A 172 0.60 21.79 -5.08
CA SER A 172 -0.34 20.90 -5.76
C SER A 172 -0.67 21.38 -7.18
N GLN A 173 -0.42 22.66 -7.49
CA GLN A 173 -0.43 23.19 -8.85
C GLN A 173 0.80 22.76 -9.68
N HIS A 174 1.85 22.18 -9.07
CA HIS A 174 2.88 21.50 -9.83
C HIS A 174 2.25 20.29 -10.54
N LYS A 175 2.33 20.30 -11.88
CA LYS A 175 1.87 19.24 -12.79
C LYS A 175 2.11 17.86 -12.18
N GLN A 176 1.06 17.04 -12.11
CA GLN A 176 1.18 15.63 -11.79
C GLN A 176 2.35 15.04 -12.60
N PRO A 177 3.21 14.20 -11.98
CA PRO A 177 4.28 13.58 -12.73
C PRO A 177 3.69 12.82 -13.93
N PRO A 178 4.43 12.73 -15.04
CA PRO A 178 3.94 12.05 -16.22
C PRO A 178 3.55 10.60 -15.87
N PRO A 179 2.52 10.03 -16.51
CA PRO A 179 2.13 8.65 -16.28
C PRO A 179 3.31 7.71 -16.54
N ILE A 180 3.42 6.68 -15.71
CA ILE A 180 4.43 5.63 -15.82
C ILE A 180 3.78 4.39 -16.43
N LEU A 181 4.54 3.68 -17.26
CA LEU A 181 4.15 2.39 -17.82
C LEU A 181 3.88 1.38 -16.69
N SER A 182 2.77 0.63 -16.80
CA SER A 182 2.27 -0.25 -15.73
C SER A 182 2.29 -1.74 -16.03
N VAL A 183 2.45 -2.16 -17.30
CA VAL A 183 2.39 -3.59 -17.67
C VAL A 183 3.49 -4.39 -16.96
N TYR A 184 4.74 -3.91 -17.01
CA TYR A 184 5.87 -4.55 -16.35
C TYR A 184 5.72 -4.60 -14.82
N PRO A 185 5.57 -3.46 -14.10
CA PRO A 185 5.56 -3.48 -12.64
C PRO A 185 4.36 -4.24 -12.04
N VAL A 186 3.23 -4.27 -12.75
CA VAL A 186 2.04 -5.03 -12.30
C VAL A 186 2.24 -6.52 -12.50
N THR A 187 2.82 -6.93 -13.63
CA THR A 187 3.15 -8.32 -13.87
C THR A 187 4.23 -8.80 -12.93
N ASP A 188 5.30 -8.01 -12.71
CA ASP A 188 6.34 -8.31 -11.71
C ASP A 188 5.73 -8.48 -10.32
N PHE A 189 4.81 -7.60 -9.92
CA PHE A 189 4.14 -7.72 -8.64
C PHE A 189 3.36 -9.04 -8.52
N LEU A 190 2.54 -9.38 -9.52
CA LEU A 190 1.76 -10.63 -9.49
C LEU A 190 2.67 -11.87 -9.55
N THR A 191 3.66 -11.88 -10.43
CA THR A 191 4.55 -13.04 -10.59
C THR A 191 5.49 -13.19 -9.39
N SER A 192 6.24 -12.14 -9.06
CA SER A 192 7.29 -12.18 -8.04
C SER A 192 6.75 -12.12 -6.61
N LYS A 193 5.69 -11.35 -6.31
CA LYS A 193 5.18 -11.18 -4.93
C LYS A 193 3.99 -12.08 -4.60
N PHE A 194 3.25 -12.52 -5.60
CA PHE A 194 2.12 -13.42 -5.38
C PHE A 194 2.47 -14.86 -5.76
N ILE A 195 2.68 -15.14 -7.05
CA ILE A 195 2.69 -16.52 -7.57
C ILE A 195 3.95 -17.29 -7.12
N HIS A 196 5.13 -16.69 -7.21
CA HIS A 196 6.37 -17.36 -6.80
C HIS A 196 6.65 -17.28 -5.30
N LEU A 197 6.24 -16.18 -4.64
CA LEU A 197 6.58 -15.95 -3.24
C LEU A 197 5.65 -16.71 -2.29
N VAL A 198 4.33 -16.60 -2.47
CA VAL A 198 3.35 -17.08 -1.48
C VAL A 198 3.44 -18.60 -1.24
N PRO A 199 3.62 -19.48 -2.25
CA PRO A 199 3.83 -20.91 -2.02
C PRO A 199 5.04 -21.25 -1.15
N ASN A 200 6.05 -20.39 -1.16
CA ASN A 200 7.31 -20.57 -0.44
C ASN A 200 7.34 -19.84 0.92
N MET A 201 6.31 -19.04 1.23
CA MET A 201 6.22 -18.33 2.50
C MET A 201 5.98 -19.29 3.67
N LYS A 202 6.68 -19.01 4.78
CA LYS A 202 6.55 -19.72 6.05
C LYS A 202 5.66 -18.94 7.01
N CYS A 203 4.86 -19.66 7.78
CA CYS A 203 4.06 -19.12 8.86
C CYS A 203 5.00 -18.58 9.95
N SER A 204 4.80 -17.33 10.36
CA SER A 204 5.67 -16.70 11.37
C SER A 204 5.47 -17.26 12.79
N SER A 205 4.39 -18.03 13.03
CA SER A 205 4.14 -18.69 14.32
C SER A 205 4.77 -20.08 14.38
N CYS A 206 4.49 -20.94 13.40
CA CYS A 206 4.90 -22.36 13.45
C CYS A 206 6.10 -22.72 12.53
N GLY A 207 6.54 -21.80 11.66
CA GLY A 207 7.66 -22.00 10.74
C GLY A 207 7.38 -22.90 9.52
N LYS A 208 6.21 -23.54 9.45
CA LYS A 208 5.80 -24.39 8.30
C LYS A 208 5.30 -23.54 7.14
N ARG A 209 5.31 -24.07 5.91
CA ARG A 209 4.78 -23.37 4.73
C ARG A 209 3.28 -23.08 4.90
N VAL A 210 2.86 -21.87 4.54
CA VAL A 210 1.48 -21.41 4.77
C VAL A 210 0.48 -22.16 3.89
N LEU A 211 0.85 -22.42 2.63
CA LEU A 211 -0.02 -23.11 1.67
C LEU A 211 0.12 -24.64 1.65
N ALA A 212 1.01 -25.24 2.45
CA ALA A 212 1.26 -26.68 2.37
C ALA A 212 0.05 -27.55 2.73
N ASN A 213 -0.87 -27.05 3.56
CA ASN A 213 -2.06 -27.78 3.96
C ASN A 213 -3.27 -27.54 3.03
N ILE A 214 -3.17 -26.56 2.13
CA ILE A 214 -4.29 -26.11 1.27
C ILE A 214 -4.32 -26.87 -0.06
N VAL A 215 -3.17 -27.35 -0.50
CA VAL A 215 -3.05 -28.24 -1.66
C VAL A 215 -3.02 -29.67 -1.14
N SER A 216 -4.14 -30.17 -0.63
CA SER A 216 -4.30 -31.62 -0.46
C SER A 216 -4.36 -32.26 -1.85
N ASP A 217 -3.84 -33.49 -1.98
CA ASP A 217 -3.92 -34.26 -3.22
C ASP A 217 -5.38 -34.57 -3.63
N ASP A 218 -6.33 -34.32 -2.73
CA ASP A 218 -7.76 -34.55 -2.91
C ASP A 218 -8.54 -33.21 -2.90
N PRO A 219 -8.93 -32.68 -4.09
CA PRO A 219 -9.64 -31.40 -4.23
C PRO A 219 -11.04 -31.39 -3.58
N THR A 220 -11.52 -32.54 -3.09
CA THR A 220 -12.82 -32.69 -2.42
C THR A 220 -12.76 -32.43 -0.91
N THR A 221 -11.56 -32.32 -0.32
CA THR A 221 -11.38 -32.01 1.11
C THR A 221 -11.00 -30.55 1.30
N PRO A 222 -11.93 -29.66 1.69
CA PRO A 222 -11.57 -28.28 1.99
C PRO A 222 -10.66 -28.28 3.23
N SER A 223 -9.40 -27.86 3.07
CA SER A 223 -8.54 -27.67 4.22
C SER A 223 -9.15 -26.59 5.12
N GLU A 224 -9.38 -26.89 6.39
CA GLU A 224 -9.98 -25.92 7.33
C GLU A 224 -9.08 -24.69 7.57
N ASP A 225 -7.78 -24.79 7.28
CA ASP A 225 -6.81 -23.76 7.59
C ASP A 225 -6.54 -22.83 6.39
N THR A 226 -6.86 -21.56 6.54
CA THR A 226 -6.67 -20.53 5.50
C THR A 226 -5.31 -19.85 5.64
N ALA A 227 -4.78 -19.32 4.54
CA ALA A 227 -3.60 -18.46 4.57
C ALA A 227 -4.03 -17.02 4.84
N GLU A 228 -3.61 -16.45 5.96
CA GLU A 228 -3.95 -15.07 6.35
C GLU A 228 -2.72 -14.19 6.47
N ARG A 229 -2.87 -12.92 6.09
CA ARG A 229 -1.83 -11.91 6.21
C ARG A 229 -2.17 -10.96 7.35
N ALA A 230 -1.34 -10.93 8.38
CA ALA A 230 -1.50 -10.00 9.49
C ALA A 230 -1.25 -8.56 9.04
N TYR A 231 -1.75 -7.59 9.81
CA TYR A 231 -1.53 -6.16 9.55
C TYR A 231 -0.06 -5.75 9.45
N CYS A 232 0.85 -6.46 10.14
CA CYS A 232 2.29 -6.23 10.05
C CYS A 232 2.93 -6.80 8.78
N GLY A 233 2.15 -7.39 7.88
CA GLY A 233 2.59 -7.91 6.58
C GLY A 233 3.06 -9.37 6.58
N HIS A 234 3.19 -9.99 7.75
CA HIS A 234 3.59 -11.39 7.91
C HIS A 234 2.45 -12.37 7.61
N TRP A 235 2.81 -13.56 7.16
CA TRP A 235 1.86 -14.62 6.83
C TRP A 235 1.72 -15.62 7.97
N PHE A 236 0.49 -16.07 8.18
CA PHE A 236 0.11 -17.05 9.18
C PHE A 236 -0.89 -18.03 8.58
N HIS A 237 -0.93 -19.24 9.14
CA HIS A 237 -2.12 -20.06 9.07
C HIS A 237 -3.25 -19.39 9.88
N GLY A 238 -4.49 -19.50 9.42
CA GLY A 238 -5.66 -18.93 10.10
C GLY A 238 -5.77 -19.42 11.55
N SER A 239 -5.55 -20.72 11.75
CA SER A 239 -5.47 -21.34 13.08
C SER A 239 -4.37 -20.71 13.96
N CYS A 240 -3.20 -20.47 13.40
CA CYS A 240 -2.05 -19.86 14.08
C CYS A 240 -2.29 -18.37 14.40
N LEU A 241 -3.00 -17.64 13.56
CA LEU A 241 -3.30 -16.23 13.78
C LEU A 241 -4.30 -16.04 14.91
N VAL A 242 -5.33 -16.89 14.96
CA VAL A 242 -6.32 -16.91 16.05
C VAL A 242 -5.65 -17.31 17.37
N GLY A 243 -4.83 -18.37 17.37
CA GLY A 243 -4.14 -18.85 18.56
C GLY A 243 -3.09 -17.87 19.14
N SER A 244 -2.48 -17.02 18.30
CA SER A 244 -1.45 -16.06 18.72
C SER A 244 -2.00 -14.73 19.23
N ASN A 245 -3.33 -14.53 19.28
CA ASN A 245 -3.98 -13.25 19.63
C ASN A 245 -3.56 -12.04 18.76
N LEU A 246 -2.84 -12.27 17.65
CA LEU A 246 -2.36 -11.22 16.75
C LEU A 246 -3.42 -10.72 15.77
N GLY A 247 -4.50 -11.48 15.57
CA GLY A 247 -5.66 -11.08 14.76
C GLY A 247 -6.48 -9.93 15.36
N ARG A 248 -6.23 -9.55 16.64
CA ARG A 248 -6.94 -8.43 17.29
C ARG A 248 -6.18 -7.10 17.13
N PRO A 249 -6.89 -5.99 16.85
CA PRO A 249 -6.29 -4.67 16.81
C PRO A 249 -5.62 -4.34 18.17
N PRO A 250 -4.52 -3.57 18.17
CA PRO A 250 -3.71 -3.32 19.36
C PRO A 250 -4.48 -2.65 20.52
N THR A 251 -5.61 -2.00 20.23
CA THR A 251 -6.48 -1.36 21.22
C THR A 251 -7.22 -2.33 22.13
N ASN A 252 -7.31 -3.61 21.77
CA ASN A 252 -8.09 -4.61 22.50
C ASN A 252 -7.23 -5.79 23.03
N ARG A 253 -5.93 -5.55 23.21
CA ARG A 253 -5.00 -6.52 23.80
C ARG A 253 -4.84 -6.24 25.30
N PRO A 254 -4.77 -7.28 26.15
CA PRO A 254 -4.35 -7.10 27.53
C PRO A 254 -2.96 -6.46 27.57
N ILE A 255 -2.78 -5.50 28.48
CA ILE A 255 -1.68 -4.52 28.56
C ILE A 255 -0.26 -5.16 28.56
N GLY A 256 -0.15 -6.48 28.79
CA GLY A 256 1.11 -7.22 28.81
C GLY A 256 1.65 -7.76 27.47
N LEU A 257 0.92 -7.65 26.34
CA LEU A 257 1.29 -8.32 25.07
C LEU A 257 1.59 -7.38 23.89
N VAL A 258 2.16 -6.20 24.16
CA VAL A 258 2.49 -5.18 23.13
C VAL A 258 3.92 -5.34 22.56
N ILE A 259 4.72 -6.25 23.12
CA ILE A 259 6.10 -6.47 22.68
C ILE A 259 6.18 -7.87 22.10
N LEU A 260 6.01 -8.03 20.78
CA LEU A 260 6.54 -9.15 19.97
C LEU A 260 6.18 -8.90 18.49
N CYS A 261 6.54 -7.73 17.98
CA CYS A 261 6.71 -7.51 16.55
C CYS A 261 7.96 -6.66 16.36
N ARG A 262 9.05 -7.09 16.99
CA ARG A 262 10.40 -6.61 16.72
C ARG A 262 11.25 -7.83 16.37
N ILE A 263 11.70 -7.83 15.13
CA ILE A 263 12.92 -8.47 14.64
C ILE A 263 12.84 -9.99 14.48
N SER A 264 12.64 -10.40 13.23
CA SER A 264 13.35 -11.51 12.58
C SER A 264 13.23 -11.32 11.08
#